data_AF-A0A2W4SBJ6-F1
#
_entry.id   AF-A0A2W4SBJ6-F1
#
_cell.length_a   1.000
_cell.length_b   1.000
_cell.length_c   1.000
_cell.angle_alpha   90.00
_cell.angle_beta   90.00
_cell.angle_gamma   90.00
#
_symmetry.space_group_name_H-M   'P 1'
#
loop_
_entity.id
_entity.type
_entity.pdbx_description
1 polymer ?
#
loop_
_entity_poly.entity_id
_entity_poly.type
_entity_poly.pdbx_seq_one_letter_code
_entity_poly.pdbx_strand_id
1 'polypeptide(L)'
;MNPAIYTQTDKCCGLTSLIAHVRPGDCVVIGGGLSSREPMAALRELVRQAIGNLKLAGSAHGIDVDLLCGAGLVAESAESYVGFEQDFGMAPNYRRACEAGTVAVRDSCCYTLVQQLRAAIAGLPFMPMRSVRGTGFMAMHPEYKTMICPYTGEELLLVPALKPDVAIIHAQYGDAHGNLHIEGPPVADILFAKASKKVIATVEQILPTGQLAEKGVTIPYFYIAALSEVPYGAHPTACYPFYAYDRRHTAEYYRLASESAEAFNGYLQTYVCGCESQTGYLEAIGGVKTLGRLASWRQGVEAWQALYA
;
A
#
# COMPACT_ATOMS: atom_id res chain seq x y z
N MET A 1 -8.06 -17.47 16.50
CA MET A 1 -6.82 -18.04 15.95
C MET A 1 -5.72 -17.02 16.15
N ASN A 2 -4.63 -17.38 16.84
CA ASN A 2 -3.45 -16.53 16.95
C ASN A 2 -2.83 -16.36 15.55
N PRO A 3 -2.26 -15.19 15.21
CA PRO A 3 -1.52 -15.02 13.96
C PRO A 3 -0.41 -16.07 13.86
N ALA A 4 -0.17 -16.59 12.65
CA ALA A 4 0.98 -17.47 12.43
C ALA A 4 2.26 -16.66 12.69
N ILE A 5 3.17 -17.21 13.50
CA ILE A 5 4.50 -16.64 13.71
C ILE A 5 5.42 -17.23 12.65
N TYR A 6 6.09 -16.39 11.88
CA TYR A 6 6.98 -16.81 10.80
C TYR A 6 8.43 -16.83 11.32
N THR A 7 8.96 -18.03 11.59
CA THR A 7 10.28 -18.24 12.21
C THR A 7 11.31 -18.84 11.26
N GLN A 8 11.00 -18.99 9.97
CA GLN A 8 11.93 -19.48 8.97
C GLN A 8 13.18 -18.60 8.91
N THR A 9 14.34 -19.21 8.68
CA THR A 9 15.64 -18.52 8.60
C THR A 9 15.89 -17.86 7.25
N ASP A 10 15.22 -18.33 6.20
CA ASP A 10 15.20 -17.72 4.88
C ASP A 10 13.76 -17.63 4.40
N LYS A 11 13.33 -16.40 4.11
CA LYS A 11 11.99 -16.06 3.62
C LYS A 11 12.04 -15.37 2.26
N CYS A 12 13.23 -15.28 1.67
CA CYS A 12 13.41 -14.69 0.35
C CYS A 12 12.73 -15.58 -0.70
N CYS A 13 11.99 -14.96 -1.59
CA CYS A 13 11.35 -15.62 -2.71
C CYS A 13 11.28 -14.69 -3.92
N GLY A 14 10.94 -15.24 -5.09
CA GLY A 14 10.66 -14.43 -6.27
C GLY A 14 9.31 -13.71 -6.16
N LEU A 15 9.17 -12.57 -6.85
CA LEU A 15 7.98 -11.73 -6.84
C LEU A 15 6.68 -12.51 -7.14
N THR A 16 6.70 -13.43 -8.10
CA THR A 16 5.53 -14.26 -8.42
C THR A 16 5.10 -15.15 -7.26
N SER A 17 6.06 -15.79 -6.57
CA SER A 17 5.80 -16.60 -5.38
C SER A 17 5.36 -15.75 -4.19
N LEU A 18 5.89 -14.53 -4.05
CA LEU A 18 5.48 -13.57 -3.03
C LEU A 18 3.98 -13.28 -3.12
N ILE A 19 3.48 -13.03 -4.32
CA ILE A 19 2.08 -12.67 -4.57
C ILE A 19 1.12 -13.85 -4.35
N ALA A 20 1.57 -15.09 -4.50
CA ALA A 20 0.75 -16.28 -4.20
C ALA A 20 0.28 -16.36 -2.73
N HIS A 21 0.82 -15.52 -1.83
CA HIS A 21 0.33 -15.38 -0.46
C HIS A 21 -0.98 -14.58 -0.34
N VAL A 22 -1.37 -13.84 -1.39
CA VAL A 22 -2.64 -13.11 -1.49
C VAL A 22 -3.65 -14.00 -2.20
N ARG A 23 -4.87 -14.05 -1.67
CA ARG A 23 -5.97 -14.86 -2.22
C ARG A 23 -7.11 -13.97 -2.68
N PRO A 24 -7.90 -14.40 -3.68
CA PRO A 24 -9.11 -13.70 -4.04
C PRO A 24 -10.05 -13.56 -2.83
N GLY A 25 -10.60 -12.37 -2.61
CA GLY A 25 -11.47 -12.11 -1.45
C GLY A 25 -10.74 -11.64 -0.19
N ASP A 26 -9.40 -11.64 -0.16
CA ASP A 26 -8.63 -11.19 1.00
C ASP A 26 -8.89 -9.70 1.29
N CYS A 27 -8.93 -9.37 2.58
CA CYS A 27 -8.78 -7.98 3.04
C CYS A 27 -7.30 -7.59 3.01
N VAL A 28 -6.95 -6.67 2.13
CA VAL A 28 -5.58 -6.24 1.87
C VAL A 28 -5.39 -4.80 2.34
N VAL A 29 -4.32 -4.57 3.09
CA VAL A 29 -3.81 -3.24 3.41
C VAL A 29 -2.49 -3.02 2.70
N ILE A 30 -2.32 -1.85 2.11
CA ILE A 30 -1.15 -1.50 1.30
C ILE A 30 -0.28 -0.54 2.11
N GLY A 31 1.02 -0.83 2.23
CA GLY A 31 1.99 0.01 2.91
C GLY A 31 2.43 1.22 2.08
N GLY A 32 3.26 2.07 2.67
CA GLY A 32 3.56 3.37 2.09
C GLY A 32 2.38 4.32 2.21
N GLY A 33 2.30 5.27 1.31
CA GLY A 33 1.15 6.18 1.19
C GLY A 33 1.51 7.39 0.38
N LEU A 34 0.52 7.92 -0.33
CA LEU A 34 0.68 8.99 -1.29
C LEU A 34 1.75 8.59 -2.33
N SER A 35 2.45 9.55 -2.90
CA SER A 35 3.55 9.29 -3.83
C SER A 35 4.84 8.71 -3.19
N SER A 36 4.77 7.93 -2.11
CA SER A 36 5.94 7.39 -1.39
C SER A 36 5.80 5.93 -0.94
N ARG A 37 6.72 5.09 -1.39
CA ARG A 37 6.97 3.72 -0.93
C ARG A 37 5.75 2.79 -1.04
N GLU A 38 4.86 3.05 -1.99
CA GLU A 38 3.78 2.13 -2.34
C GLU A 38 4.40 0.90 -3.03
N PRO A 39 3.98 -0.34 -2.72
CA PRO A 39 4.59 -1.58 -3.24
C PRO A 39 4.18 -1.89 -4.69
N MET A 40 4.39 -0.94 -5.60
CA MET A 40 3.84 -0.94 -6.96
C MET A 40 4.25 -2.16 -7.80
N ALA A 41 5.46 -2.71 -7.63
CA ALA A 41 5.85 -3.94 -8.31
C ALA A 41 5.02 -5.16 -7.87
N ALA A 42 4.71 -5.25 -6.58
CA ALA A 42 3.82 -6.28 -6.04
C ALA A 42 2.38 -6.10 -6.56
N LEU A 43 1.91 -4.86 -6.68
CA LEU A 43 0.56 -4.59 -7.21
C LEU A 43 0.45 -4.85 -8.71
N ARG A 44 1.47 -4.51 -9.50
CA ARG A 44 1.56 -4.92 -10.91
C ARG A 44 1.52 -6.45 -11.03
N GLU A 45 2.21 -7.16 -10.15
CA GLU A 45 2.18 -8.63 -10.14
C GLU A 45 0.80 -9.20 -9.78
N LEU A 46 0.09 -8.61 -8.82
CA LEU A 46 -1.31 -8.94 -8.54
C LEU A 46 -2.19 -8.79 -9.79
N VAL A 47 -1.97 -7.72 -10.57
CA VAL A 47 -2.67 -7.49 -11.84
C VAL A 47 -2.34 -8.54 -12.87
N ARG A 48 -1.07 -8.90 -13.05
CA ARG A 48 -0.67 -9.96 -13.99
C ARG A 48 -1.25 -11.32 -13.64
N GLN A 49 -1.36 -11.64 -12.35
CA GLN A 49 -1.94 -12.89 -11.87
C GLN A 49 -3.48 -12.85 -11.77
N ALA A 50 -4.11 -11.70 -12.05
CA ALA A 50 -5.55 -11.48 -11.95
C ALA A 50 -6.15 -11.90 -10.59
N ILE A 51 -5.41 -11.69 -9.50
CA ILE A 51 -5.90 -11.96 -8.14
C ILE A 51 -6.80 -10.81 -7.73
N GLY A 52 -8.12 -11.02 -7.85
CA GLY A 52 -9.13 -9.98 -7.65
C GLY A 52 -10.13 -10.26 -6.54
N ASN A 53 -11.28 -9.58 -6.61
CA ASN A 53 -12.30 -9.57 -5.55
C ASN A 53 -11.74 -9.11 -4.19
N LEU A 54 -10.72 -8.24 -4.20
CA LEU A 54 -10.03 -7.78 -3.01
C LEU A 54 -10.88 -6.76 -2.24
N LYS A 55 -10.73 -6.76 -0.91
CA LYS A 55 -11.26 -5.70 -0.05
C LYS A 55 -10.11 -4.85 0.44
N LEU A 56 -10.06 -3.60 0.01
CA LEU A 56 -9.00 -2.69 0.39
C LEU A 56 -9.40 -1.90 1.63
N ALA A 57 -8.44 -1.65 2.51
CA ALA A 57 -8.58 -0.74 3.62
C ALA A 57 -7.26 -0.01 3.84
N GLY A 58 -7.32 1.28 4.13
CA GLY A 58 -6.11 2.07 4.13
C GLY A 58 -6.33 3.54 4.41
N SER A 59 -5.23 4.28 4.40
CA SER A 59 -5.26 5.71 4.65
C SER A 59 -4.21 6.42 3.83
N ALA A 60 -4.67 7.38 3.03
CA ALA A 60 -3.84 8.22 2.16
C ALA A 60 -3.16 7.42 1.03
N HIS A 61 -3.97 6.87 0.14
CA HIS A 61 -3.55 6.11 -1.04
C HIS A 61 -3.72 6.92 -2.33
N GLY A 62 -3.17 6.41 -3.42
CA GLY A 62 -3.17 7.09 -4.71
C GLY A 62 -3.14 6.10 -5.86
N ILE A 63 -1.98 5.99 -6.51
CA ILE A 63 -1.83 5.20 -7.74
C ILE A 63 -1.97 3.70 -7.47
N ASP A 64 -1.60 3.24 -6.28
CA ASP A 64 -1.78 1.86 -5.85
C ASP A 64 -3.24 1.37 -5.91
N VAL A 65 -4.16 2.06 -5.22
CA VAL A 65 -5.59 1.70 -5.18
C VAL A 65 -6.23 1.98 -6.53
N ASP A 66 -5.88 3.09 -7.19
CA ASP A 66 -6.41 3.44 -8.50
C ASP A 66 -6.04 2.40 -9.57
N LEU A 67 -4.81 1.85 -9.53
CA LEU A 67 -4.35 0.80 -10.44
C LEU A 67 -5.20 -0.47 -10.27
N LEU A 68 -5.42 -0.91 -9.02
CA LEU A 68 -6.19 -2.13 -8.73
C LEU A 68 -7.67 -1.97 -9.13
N CYS A 69 -8.26 -0.79 -8.92
CA CYS A 69 -9.61 -0.47 -9.39
C CYS A 69 -9.69 -0.47 -10.92
N GLY A 70 -8.71 0.15 -11.59
CA GLY A 70 -8.64 0.20 -13.05
C GLY A 70 -8.45 -1.18 -13.69
N ALA A 71 -7.77 -2.09 -12.99
CA ALA A 71 -7.62 -3.50 -13.38
C ALA A 71 -8.83 -4.37 -13.01
N GLY A 72 -9.85 -3.83 -12.34
CA GLY A 72 -11.07 -4.57 -11.97
C GLY A 72 -10.87 -5.60 -10.84
N LEU A 73 -9.89 -5.39 -9.97
CA LEU A 73 -9.52 -6.37 -8.93
C LEU A 73 -10.13 -6.08 -7.57
N VAL A 74 -10.74 -4.91 -7.38
CA VAL A 74 -11.29 -4.45 -6.11
C VAL A 74 -12.80 -4.67 -6.09
N ALA A 75 -13.30 -5.29 -5.03
CA ALA A 75 -14.73 -5.46 -4.78
C ALA A 75 -15.26 -4.49 -3.72
N GLU A 76 -14.43 -4.12 -2.74
CA GLU A 76 -14.77 -3.19 -1.67
C GLU A 76 -13.57 -2.30 -1.34
N SER A 77 -13.83 -1.04 -1.02
CA SER A 77 -12.82 -0.06 -0.62
C SER A 77 -13.24 0.65 0.66
N ALA A 78 -12.43 0.52 1.71
CA ALA A 78 -12.57 1.18 3.01
C ALA A 78 -11.42 2.16 3.24
N GLU A 79 -11.23 3.07 2.29
CA GLU A 79 -10.14 4.05 2.27
C GLU A 79 -10.57 5.37 2.91
N SER A 80 -9.61 6.11 3.48
CA SER A 80 -9.85 7.47 3.96
C SER A 80 -9.60 8.55 2.93
N TYR A 81 -8.78 8.25 1.94
CA TYR A 81 -8.40 9.13 0.85
C TYR A 81 -7.77 8.30 -0.25
N VAL A 82 -8.24 8.50 -1.48
CA VAL A 82 -7.60 7.99 -2.70
C VAL A 82 -7.48 9.14 -3.71
N GLY A 83 -6.25 9.53 -4.03
CA GLY A 83 -6.00 10.64 -4.95
C GLY A 83 -4.53 10.86 -5.28
N PHE A 84 -4.29 11.68 -6.29
CA PHE A 84 -2.97 12.06 -6.79
C PHE A 84 -2.54 13.42 -6.23
N GLU A 85 -2.81 13.64 -4.94
CA GLU A 85 -2.47 14.83 -4.16
C GLU A 85 -2.78 16.16 -4.86
N GLN A 86 -1.89 17.14 -4.71
CA GLN A 86 -1.95 18.45 -5.36
C GLN A 86 -1.54 18.39 -6.85
N ASP A 87 -0.91 17.29 -7.27
CA ASP A 87 -0.27 17.20 -8.59
C ASP A 87 -1.27 16.96 -9.72
N PHE A 88 -2.23 16.05 -9.52
CA PHE A 88 -3.20 15.69 -10.56
C PHE A 88 -4.66 15.65 -10.08
N GLY A 89 -4.92 15.52 -8.77
CA GLY A 89 -6.27 15.58 -8.21
C GLY A 89 -6.89 14.21 -7.92
N MET A 90 -8.14 13.98 -8.35
CA MET A 90 -8.90 12.77 -8.00
C MET A 90 -8.39 11.52 -8.72
N ALA A 91 -8.43 10.37 -8.06
CA ALA A 91 -8.10 9.08 -8.66
C ALA A 91 -9.14 8.64 -9.72
N PRO A 92 -8.80 8.62 -11.05
CA PRO A 92 -9.80 8.50 -12.11
C PRO A 92 -10.47 7.12 -12.17
N ASN A 93 -9.70 6.05 -12.01
CA ASN A 93 -10.21 4.69 -12.07
C ASN A 93 -10.98 4.33 -10.80
N TYR A 94 -10.46 4.74 -9.63
CA TYR A 94 -11.13 4.60 -8.35
C TYR A 94 -12.51 5.26 -8.39
N ARG A 95 -12.56 6.55 -8.76
CA ARG A 95 -13.79 7.31 -8.89
C ARG A 95 -14.78 6.61 -9.81
N ARG A 96 -14.33 6.22 -11.02
CA ARG A 96 -15.17 5.57 -12.01
C ARG A 96 -15.76 4.24 -11.48
N ALA A 97 -14.97 3.45 -10.78
CA ALA A 97 -15.41 2.18 -10.20
C ALA A 97 -16.43 2.37 -9.06
N CYS A 98 -16.22 3.37 -8.21
CA CYS A 98 -17.15 3.72 -7.13
C CYS A 98 -18.48 4.28 -7.68
N GLU A 99 -18.43 5.22 -8.64
CA GLU A 99 -19.63 5.80 -9.26
C GLU A 99 -20.43 4.76 -10.07
N ALA A 100 -19.75 3.78 -10.68
CA ALA A 100 -20.40 2.68 -11.39
C ALA A 100 -20.94 1.57 -10.46
N GLY A 101 -20.60 1.60 -9.16
CA GLY A 101 -20.98 0.58 -8.18
C GLY A 101 -20.27 -0.77 -8.36
N THR A 102 -19.20 -0.83 -9.15
CA THR A 102 -18.37 -2.05 -9.28
C THR A 102 -17.45 -2.24 -8.07
N VAL A 103 -17.13 -1.15 -7.35
CA VAL A 103 -16.48 -1.16 -6.05
C VAL A 103 -17.47 -0.68 -4.99
N ALA A 104 -17.70 -1.52 -3.97
CA ALA A 104 -18.50 -1.12 -2.82
C ALA A 104 -17.72 -0.13 -1.94
N VAL A 105 -18.28 1.06 -1.74
CA VAL A 105 -17.65 2.11 -0.93
C VAL A 105 -17.98 1.90 0.55
N ARG A 106 -16.94 1.79 1.37
CA ARG A 106 -16.96 1.67 2.84
C ARG A 106 -16.03 2.70 3.47
N ASP A 107 -16.03 3.91 2.92
CA ASP A 107 -15.14 5.00 3.33
C ASP A 107 -15.13 5.16 4.85
N SER A 108 -13.92 5.28 5.38
CA SER A 108 -13.64 5.50 6.79
C SER A 108 -12.80 6.77 6.94
N CYS A 109 -12.67 7.35 8.13
CA CYS A 109 -11.67 8.39 8.32
C CYS A 109 -10.34 7.78 8.79
N CYS A 110 -9.23 8.49 8.58
CA CYS A 110 -7.91 7.99 9.00
C CYS A 110 -7.90 7.59 10.48
N TYR A 111 -8.67 8.31 11.31
CA TYR A 111 -8.72 8.05 12.74
C TYR A 111 -9.56 6.81 13.09
N THR A 112 -10.69 6.54 12.43
CA THR A 112 -11.44 5.30 12.68
C THR A 112 -10.57 4.10 12.30
N LEU A 113 -9.94 4.13 11.14
CA LEU A 113 -9.01 3.08 10.70
C LEU A 113 -7.91 2.80 11.74
N VAL A 114 -7.20 3.84 12.19
CA VAL A 114 -6.14 3.70 13.21
C VAL A 114 -6.67 3.07 14.49
N GLN A 115 -7.87 3.44 14.94
CA GLN A 115 -8.47 2.86 16.14
C GLN A 115 -8.91 1.40 15.93
N GLN A 116 -9.41 1.04 14.75
CA GLN A 116 -9.75 -0.34 14.39
C GLN A 116 -8.51 -1.23 14.34
N LEU A 117 -7.40 -0.75 13.76
CA LEU A 117 -6.11 -1.46 13.75
C LEU A 117 -5.56 -1.60 15.17
N ARG A 118 -5.65 -0.55 16.00
CA ARG A 118 -5.24 -0.62 17.42
C ARG A 118 -6.05 -1.63 18.21
N ALA A 119 -7.36 -1.77 17.97
CA ALA A 119 -8.16 -2.83 18.57
C ALA A 119 -7.62 -4.21 18.21
N ALA A 120 -7.34 -4.44 16.92
CA ALA A 120 -6.78 -5.70 16.44
C ALA A 120 -5.44 -6.02 17.10
N ILE A 121 -4.52 -5.05 17.15
CA ILE A 121 -3.19 -5.19 17.76
C ILE A 121 -3.30 -5.49 19.26
N ALA A 122 -4.22 -4.84 19.96
CA ALA A 122 -4.46 -5.07 21.38
C ALA A 122 -5.20 -6.40 21.67
N GLY A 123 -5.60 -7.15 20.64
CA GLY A 123 -6.42 -8.35 20.80
C GLY A 123 -7.85 -8.06 21.26
N LEU A 124 -8.30 -6.82 21.15
CA LEU A 124 -9.63 -6.39 21.55
C LEU A 124 -10.62 -6.52 20.38
N PRO A 125 -11.91 -6.79 20.64
CA PRO A 125 -12.93 -6.86 19.59
C PRO A 125 -13.30 -5.48 19.03
N PHE A 126 -13.07 -4.40 19.78
CA PHE A 126 -13.35 -3.02 19.39
C PHE A 126 -12.43 -2.05 20.14
N MET A 127 -12.37 -0.80 19.67
CA MET A 127 -11.73 0.32 20.39
C MET A 127 -12.75 1.43 20.63
N PRO A 128 -12.89 1.95 21.87
CA PRO A 128 -13.65 3.16 22.11
C PRO A 128 -12.92 4.39 21.58
N MET A 129 -13.67 5.34 21.03
CA MET A 129 -13.18 6.66 20.61
C MET A 129 -14.26 7.72 20.83
N ARG A 130 -13.87 9.00 20.94
CA ARG A 130 -14.81 10.07 21.30
C ARG A 130 -15.99 10.15 20.34
N SER A 131 -15.75 10.44 19.06
CA SER A 131 -16.83 10.36 18.08
C SER A 131 -16.40 10.62 16.64
N VAL A 132 -17.28 10.24 15.72
CA VAL A 132 -17.42 10.80 14.36
C VAL A 132 -18.69 11.67 14.25
N ARG A 133 -19.15 12.23 15.37
CA ARG A 133 -20.35 13.09 15.47
C ARG A 133 -20.37 14.17 14.37
N GLY A 134 -21.57 14.40 13.82
CA GLY A 134 -21.77 15.38 12.75
C GLY A 134 -21.36 14.90 11.36
N THR A 135 -20.93 13.65 11.20
CA THR A 135 -20.60 13.05 9.90
C THR A 135 -21.63 11.97 9.51
N GLY A 136 -21.60 11.56 8.23
CA GLY A 136 -22.39 10.44 7.72
C GLY A 136 -21.86 9.04 8.08
N PHE A 137 -20.73 8.93 8.80
CA PHE A 137 -20.07 7.63 9.02
C PHE A 137 -20.97 6.61 9.74
N MET A 138 -21.85 7.03 10.65
CA MET A 138 -22.77 6.11 11.32
C MET A 138 -23.79 5.46 10.36
N ALA A 139 -24.16 6.14 9.27
CA ALA A 139 -25.04 5.58 8.25
C ALA A 139 -24.27 4.61 7.32
N MET A 140 -22.99 4.90 7.05
CA MET A 140 -22.13 4.05 6.23
C MET A 140 -21.65 2.79 6.96
N HIS A 141 -21.51 2.89 8.29
CA HIS A 141 -21.04 1.83 9.19
C HIS A 141 -22.11 1.44 10.24
N PRO A 142 -23.18 0.72 9.84
CA PRO A 142 -24.21 0.25 10.77
C PRO A 142 -23.67 -0.72 11.84
N GLU A 143 -22.49 -1.29 11.62
CA GLU A 143 -21.76 -2.11 12.58
C GLU A 143 -21.17 -1.30 13.74
N TYR A 144 -20.93 0.01 13.59
CA TYR A 144 -20.47 0.86 14.69
C TYR A 144 -21.54 0.96 15.78
N LYS A 145 -21.10 0.98 17.04
CA LYS A 145 -21.99 1.04 18.23
C LYS A 145 -21.56 2.19 19.14
N THR A 146 -22.36 2.50 20.15
CA THR A 146 -22.00 3.46 21.19
C THR A 146 -22.08 2.83 22.59
N MET A 147 -21.35 3.40 23.55
CA MET A 147 -21.49 3.06 24.97
C MET A 147 -21.24 4.27 25.85
N ILE A 148 -21.82 4.27 27.06
CA ILE A 148 -21.50 5.26 28.10
C ILE A 148 -20.24 4.81 28.84
N CYS A 149 -19.23 5.68 28.89
CA CYS A 149 -18.03 5.47 29.68
C CYS A 149 -18.38 5.41 31.17
N PRO A 150 -18.09 4.31 31.88
CA PRO A 150 -18.47 4.16 33.29
C PRO A 150 -17.70 5.09 34.23
N TYR A 151 -16.59 5.69 33.78
CA TYR A 151 -15.76 6.58 34.59
C TYR A 151 -16.10 8.07 34.39
N THR A 152 -16.54 8.45 33.19
CA THR A 152 -16.75 9.87 32.83
C THR A 152 -18.20 10.21 32.51
N GLY A 153 -19.05 9.20 32.28
CA GLY A 153 -20.42 9.38 31.78
C GLY A 153 -20.49 9.81 30.31
N GLU A 154 -19.36 9.96 29.61
CA GLU A 154 -19.32 10.35 28.20
C GLU A 154 -19.79 9.20 27.30
N GLU A 155 -20.66 9.48 26.33
CA GLU A 155 -20.98 8.53 25.27
C GLU A 155 -19.83 8.47 24.26
N LEU A 156 -19.28 7.27 24.05
CA LEU A 156 -18.18 6.95 23.14
C LEU A 156 -18.67 6.11 21.97
N LEU A 157 -18.05 6.29 20.81
CA LEU A 157 -18.17 5.44 19.63
C LEU A 157 -17.29 4.19 19.79
N LEU A 158 -17.80 3.04 19.38
CA LEU A 158 -17.10 1.76 19.36
C LEU A 158 -16.88 1.32 17.91
N VAL A 159 -15.61 1.31 17.48
CA VAL A 159 -15.22 0.82 16.17
C VAL A 159 -14.70 -0.63 16.28
N PRO A 160 -15.18 -1.57 15.44
CA PRO A 160 -14.77 -2.97 15.51
C PRO A 160 -13.33 -3.15 15.03
N ALA A 161 -12.63 -4.15 15.56
CA ALA A 161 -11.26 -4.44 15.15
C ALA A 161 -11.15 -4.79 13.66
N LEU A 162 -10.27 -4.09 12.94
CA LEU A 162 -9.91 -4.42 11.56
C LEU A 162 -8.68 -5.34 11.58
N LYS A 163 -8.87 -6.57 11.11
CA LYS A 163 -7.83 -7.61 11.03
C LYS A 163 -7.59 -8.00 9.57
N PRO A 164 -6.74 -7.26 8.84
CA PRO A 164 -6.48 -7.58 7.44
C PRO A 164 -5.91 -8.98 7.26
N ASP A 165 -6.21 -9.61 6.14
CA ASP A 165 -5.68 -10.91 5.78
C ASP A 165 -4.21 -10.81 5.37
N VAL A 166 -3.86 -9.75 4.62
CA VAL A 166 -2.51 -9.51 4.11
C VAL A 166 -2.17 -8.03 4.19
N ALA A 167 -0.99 -7.70 4.73
CA ALA A 167 -0.32 -6.43 4.47
C ALA A 167 0.73 -6.61 3.38
N ILE A 168 0.74 -5.71 2.39
CA ILE A 168 1.77 -5.65 1.34
C ILE A 168 2.61 -4.40 1.59
N ILE A 169 3.89 -4.57 1.89
CA ILE A 169 4.79 -3.47 2.28
C ILE A 169 5.96 -3.40 1.29
N HIS A 170 6.41 -2.19 0.98
CA HIS A 170 7.70 -1.99 0.33
C HIS A 170 8.67 -1.33 1.32
N ALA A 171 9.90 -1.78 1.44
CA ALA A 171 10.89 -1.18 2.33
C ALA A 171 12.22 -0.95 1.62
N GLN A 172 13.05 -0.08 2.17
CA GLN A 172 14.37 0.19 1.64
C GLN A 172 15.27 -1.05 1.79
N TYR A 173 15.27 -1.65 2.98
CA TYR A 173 16.13 -2.79 3.26
C TYR A 173 15.38 -3.91 3.96
N GLY A 174 15.79 -5.14 3.67
CA GLY A 174 15.40 -6.32 4.44
C GLY A 174 16.58 -7.27 4.68
N ASP A 175 16.38 -8.33 5.43
CA ASP A 175 17.31 -9.46 5.51
C ASP A 175 16.62 -10.79 5.19
N ALA A 176 17.41 -11.87 5.06
CA ALA A 176 16.87 -13.20 4.74
C ALA A 176 15.85 -13.72 5.77
N HIS A 177 15.96 -13.33 7.04
CA HIS A 177 14.99 -13.70 8.08
C HIS A 177 13.64 -12.99 7.89
N GLY A 178 13.62 -11.87 7.18
CA GLY A 178 12.46 -11.03 6.93
C GLY A 178 12.37 -9.82 7.87
N ASN A 179 13.42 -9.43 8.57
CA ASN A 179 13.44 -8.12 9.22
C ASN A 179 13.40 -7.03 8.14
N LEU A 180 12.68 -5.94 8.38
CA LEU A 180 12.63 -4.79 7.47
C LEU A 180 13.15 -3.54 8.18
N HIS A 181 13.89 -2.73 7.44
CA HIS A 181 14.23 -1.36 7.81
C HIS A 181 13.55 -0.39 6.85
N ILE A 182 12.76 0.52 7.42
CA ILE A 182 12.17 1.64 6.68
C ILE A 182 12.94 2.91 7.03
N GLU A 183 13.53 3.51 6.01
CA GLU A 183 14.19 4.81 6.14
C GLU A 183 13.14 5.91 6.12
N GLY A 184 13.18 6.82 7.10
CA GLY A 184 12.20 7.90 7.25
C GLY A 184 10.86 7.44 7.86
N PRO A 185 9.78 8.24 7.70
CA PRO A 185 8.49 7.96 8.33
C PRO A 185 7.84 6.68 7.77
N PRO A 186 7.47 5.72 8.63
CA PRO A 186 6.86 4.46 8.20
C PRO A 186 5.34 4.58 7.96
N VAL A 187 4.78 5.79 7.91
CA VAL A 187 3.34 6.06 7.71
C VAL A 187 2.47 5.10 8.56
N ALA A 188 1.67 4.23 7.94
CA ALA A 188 0.82 3.24 8.59
C ALA A 188 1.41 1.82 8.56
N ASP A 189 2.56 1.59 7.93
CA ASP A 189 3.16 0.27 7.71
C ASP A 189 3.33 -0.54 9.00
N ILE A 190 3.75 0.10 10.10
CA ILE A 190 3.90 -0.60 11.38
C ILE A 190 2.54 -1.04 11.93
N LEU A 191 1.50 -0.23 11.78
CA LEU A 191 0.15 -0.60 12.21
C LEU A 191 -0.41 -1.73 11.35
N PHE A 192 -0.24 -1.63 10.02
CA PHE A 192 -0.64 -2.67 9.08
C PHE A 192 0.08 -3.99 9.35
N ALA A 193 1.40 -3.96 9.56
CA ALA A 193 2.19 -5.16 9.84
C ALA A 193 1.74 -5.85 11.13
N LYS A 194 1.45 -5.08 12.18
CA LYS A 194 1.04 -5.62 13.49
C LYS A 194 -0.41 -6.11 13.52
N ALA A 195 -1.31 -5.49 12.76
CA ALA A 195 -2.73 -5.84 12.76
C ALA A 195 -3.09 -7.00 11.80
N SER A 196 -2.28 -7.20 10.76
CA SER A 196 -2.56 -8.17 9.70
C SER A 196 -2.22 -9.60 10.10
N LYS A 197 -2.94 -10.58 9.54
CA LYS A 197 -2.65 -12.02 9.76
C LYS A 197 -1.31 -12.45 9.17
N LYS A 198 -0.88 -11.81 8.08
CA LYS A 198 0.43 -12.01 7.47
C LYS A 198 0.90 -10.72 6.80
N VAL A 199 2.21 -10.60 6.65
CA VAL A 199 2.85 -9.51 5.89
C VAL A 199 3.71 -10.11 4.80
N ILE A 200 3.59 -9.59 3.59
CA ILE A 200 4.52 -9.85 2.49
C ILE A 200 5.22 -8.54 2.14
N ALA A 201 6.50 -8.62 1.78
CA ALA A 201 7.29 -7.43 1.54
C ALA A 201 8.08 -7.48 0.22
N THR A 202 8.20 -6.32 -0.42
CA THR A 202 9.26 -6.09 -1.40
C THR A 202 10.30 -5.16 -0.79
N VAL A 203 11.57 -5.32 -1.16
CA VAL A 203 12.64 -4.42 -0.69
C VAL A 203 13.53 -3.95 -1.81
N GLU A 204 14.12 -2.76 -1.69
CA GLU A 204 15.15 -2.31 -2.64
C GLU A 204 16.41 -3.16 -2.54
N GLN A 205 16.80 -3.54 -1.32
CA GLN A 205 18.01 -4.33 -1.11
C GLN A 205 17.89 -5.31 0.07
N ILE A 206 18.39 -6.54 -0.11
CA ILE A 206 18.60 -7.50 0.96
C ILE A 206 20.01 -7.34 1.52
N LEU A 207 20.10 -7.11 2.83
CA LEU A 207 21.35 -6.96 3.57
C LEU A 207 21.64 -8.20 4.42
N PRO A 208 22.93 -8.47 4.74
CA PRO A 208 23.26 -9.37 5.83
C PRO A 208 22.60 -8.90 7.14
N THR A 209 22.06 -9.82 7.93
CA THR A 209 21.30 -9.51 9.15
C THR A 209 22.03 -8.60 10.14
N GLY A 210 23.35 -8.77 10.29
CA GLY A 210 24.16 -7.88 11.13
C GLY A 210 24.13 -6.42 10.65
N GLN A 211 24.26 -6.19 9.34
CA GLN A 211 24.23 -4.84 8.76
C GLN A 211 22.83 -4.22 8.82
N LEU A 212 21.78 -5.02 8.64
CA LEU A 212 20.41 -4.54 8.84
C LEU A 212 20.17 -4.16 10.32
N ALA A 213 20.67 -4.97 11.26
CA ALA A 213 20.54 -4.69 12.68
C ALA A 213 21.24 -3.39 13.09
N GLU A 214 22.39 -3.07 12.49
CA GLU A 214 23.08 -1.78 12.68
C GLU A 214 22.26 -0.58 12.21
N LYS A 215 21.45 -0.73 11.16
CA LYS A 215 20.48 0.29 10.72
C LYS A 215 19.28 0.41 11.67
N GLY A 216 18.97 -0.67 12.38
CA GLY A 216 17.80 -0.80 13.25
C GLY A 216 16.61 -1.46 12.56
N VAL A 217 15.90 -2.33 13.25
CA VAL A 217 14.75 -3.05 12.68
C VAL A 217 13.46 -2.26 12.91
N THR A 218 12.78 -1.87 11.83
CA THR A 218 11.48 -1.17 11.90
C THR A 218 10.32 -2.16 12.04
N ILE A 219 10.32 -3.22 11.23
CA ILE A 219 9.33 -4.29 11.27
C ILE A 219 10.06 -5.62 11.51
N PRO A 220 9.87 -6.25 12.68
CA PRO A 220 10.55 -7.49 13.00
C PRO A 220 10.11 -8.68 12.13
N TYR A 221 11.05 -9.59 11.90
CA TYR A 221 10.87 -10.77 11.05
C TYR A 221 9.63 -11.61 11.35
N PHE A 222 9.19 -11.68 12.60
CA PHE A 222 8.11 -12.59 13.00
C PHE A 222 6.72 -12.19 12.48
N TYR A 223 6.56 -10.97 11.96
CA TYR A 223 5.37 -10.55 11.20
C TYR A 223 5.44 -10.93 9.71
N ILE A 224 6.65 -11.08 9.18
CA ILE A 224 6.91 -11.22 7.74
C ILE A 224 6.84 -12.69 7.33
N ALA A 225 5.92 -13.00 6.42
CA ALA A 225 5.73 -14.33 5.85
C ALA A 225 6.73 -14.63 4.74
N ALA A 226 6.96 -13.65 3.87
CA ALA A 226 7.85 -13.75 2.72
C ALA A 226 8.30 -12.36 2.30
N LEU A 227 9.48 -12.27 1.67
CA LEU A 227 9.95 -11.04 1.03
C LEU A 227 10.66 -11.30 -0.31
N SER A 228 10.69 -10.30 -1.17
CA SER A 228 11.42 -10.31 -2.45
C SER A 228 12.27 -9.06 -2.58
N GLU A 229 13.52 -9.21 -3.02
CA GLU A 229 14.33 -8.08 -3.48
C GLU A 229 13.81 -7.63 -4.84
N VAL A 230 13.36 -6.38 -4.93
CA VAL A 230 12.77 -5.79 -6.13
C VAL A 230 13.22 -4.33 -6.21
N PRO A 231 14.41 -4.07 -6.80
CA PRO A 231 14.89 -2.71 -7.01
C PRO A 231 13.91 -1.87 -7.84
N TYR A 232 13.76 -0.61 -7.46
CA TYR A 232 12.73 0.30 -7.98
C TYR A 232 11.31 -0.25 -7.80
N GLY A 233 11.10 -1.04 -6.76
CA GLY A 233 9.84 -1.74 -6.49
C GLY A 233 8.68 -0.78 -6.19
N ALA A 234 9.02 0.42 -5.70
CA ALA A 234 8.03 1.47 -5.45
C ALA A 234 7.64 2.32 -6.67
N HIS A 235 8.41 2.26 -7.77
CA HIS A 235 8.16 3.13 -8.93
C HIS A 235 6.73 2.93 -9.48
N PRO A 236 5.98 4.01 -9.76
CA PRO A 236 6.45 5.41 -9.92
C PRO A 236 6.52 6.25 -8.64
N THR A 237 6.12 5.72 -7.48
CA THR A 237 6.27 6.42 -6.19
C THR A 237 7.74 6.54 -5.79
N ALA A 238 8.05 7.47 -4.88
CA ALA A 238 9.40 7.66 -4.37
C ALA A 238 9.83 6.52 -3.43
N CYS A 239 11.12 6.25 -3.35
CA CYS A 239 11.70 5.44 -2.28
C CYS A 239 12.97 6.13 -1.78
N TYR A 240 12.87 6.92 -0.71
CA TYR A 240 14.02 7.60 -0.14
C TYR A 240 14.95 6.59 0.56
N PRO A 241 16.28 6.66 0.43
CA PRO A 241 17.02 7.65 -0.35
C PRO A 241 17.25 7.21 -1.80
N PHE A 242 16.77 6.05 -2.26
CA PHE A 242 17.01 5.50 -3.60
C PHE A 242 16.67 6.46 -4.74
N TYR A 243 15.41 6.85 -4.87
CA TYR A 243 14.95 7.63 -6.02
C TYR A 243 13.72 8.47 -5.66
N ALA A 244 13.57 9.56 -6.42
CA ALA A 244 12.43 10.45 -6.34
C ALA A 244 11.20 9.86 -7.09
N TYR A 245 10.02 10.42 -6.79
CA TYR A 245 8.79 10.08 -7.47
C TYR A 245 8.84 10.50 -8.95
N ASP A 246 8.35 9.64 -9.84
CA ASP A 246 8.36 9.88 -11.28
C ASP A 246 7.09 10.58 -11.76
N ARG A 247 7.09 11.92 -11.63
CA ARG A 247 5.98 12.76 -12.08
C ARG A 247 5.65 12.58 -13.56
N ARG A 248 6.64 12.29 -14.42
CA ARG A 248 6.41 12.11 -15.87
C ARG A 248 5.62 10.85 -16.15
N HIS A 249 6.04 9.72 -15.56
CA HIS A 249 5.31 8.45 -15.69
C HIS A 249 3.92 8.56 -15.07
N THR A 250 3.79 9.25 -13.93
CA THR A 250 2.49 9.41 -13.26
C THR A 250 1.55 10.32 -14.04
N ALA A 251 2.06 11.35 -14.73
CA ALA A 251 1.25 12.17 -15.65
C ALA A 251 0.71 11.35 -16.82
N GLU A 252 1.53 10.44 -17.38
CA GLU A 252 1.10 9.53 -18.45
C GLU A 252 0.04 8.54 -17.96
N TYR A 253 0.28 7.91 -16.80
CA TYR A 253 -0.71 7.08 -16.11
C TYR A 253 -2.04 7.83 -15.96
N TYR A 254 -1.98 9.03 -15.37
CA TYR A 254 -3.17 9.82 -15.03
C TYR A 254 -3.97 10.21 -16.27
N ARG A 255 -3.27 10.62 -17.34
CA ARG A 255 -3.88 10.96 -18.63
C ARG A 255 -4.66 9.77 -19.20
N LEU A 256 -4.03 8.59 -19.25
CA LEU A 256 -4.66 7.36 -19.77
C LEU A 256 -5.82 6.89 -18.88
N ALA A 257 -5.67 6.94 -17.56
CA ALA A 257 -6.70 6.59 -16.60
C ALA A 257 -7.94 7.51 -16.68
N SER A 258 -7.71 8.80 -16.96
CA SER A 258 -8.76 9.83 -17.09
C SER A 258 -9.49 9.78 -18.43
N GLU A 259 -8.85 9.28 -19.48
CA GLU A 259 -9.38 9.31 -20.84
C GLU A 259 -10.53 8.31 -21.03
N SER A 260 -10.29 7.02 -20.77
CA SER A 260 -11.31 5.97 -20.83
C SER A 260 -10.80 4.66 -20.24
N ALA A 261 -11.71 3.71 -19.98
CA ALA A 261 -11.32 2.35 -19.61
C ALA A 261 -10.47 1.67 -20.71
N GLU A 262 -10.74 1.97 -21.98
CA GLU A 262 -9.97 1.42 -23.11
C GLU A 262 -8.55 1.99 -23.18
N ALA A 263 -8.40 3.29 -22.98
CA ALA A 263 -7.09 3.92 -22.90
C ALA A 263 -6.28 3.37 -21.71
N PHE A 264 -6.93 3.14 -20.57
CA PHE A 264 -6.29 2.53 -19.40
C PHE A 264 -5.91 1.06 -19.63
N ASN A 265 -6.71 0.29 -20.37
CA ASN A 265 -6.32 -1.05 -20.79
C ASN A 265 -5.02 -1.01 -21.62
N GLY A 266 -4.83 -0.01 -22.48
CA GLY A 266 -3.56 0.23 -23.18
C GLY A 266 -2.38 0.47 -22.24
N TYR A 267 -2.57 1.20 -21.14
CA TYR A 267 -1.57 1.36 -20.09
C TYR A 267 -1.22 0.01 -19.45
N LEU A 268 -2.24 -0.77 -19.07
CA LEU A 268 -2.04 -2.09 -18.47
C LEU A 268 -1.28 -3.03 -19.42
N GLN A 269 -1.61 -3.05 -20.71
CA GLN A 269 -0.88 -3.87 -21.69
C GLN A 269 0.57 -3.44 -21.83
N THR A 270 0.85 -2.13 -21.88
CA THR A 270 2.22 -1.62 -22.09
C THR A 270 3.12 -1.81 -20.86
N TYR A 271 2.61 -1.50 -19.67
CA TYR A 271 3.44 -1.37 -18.46
C TYR A 271 3.19 -2.45 -17.40
N VAL A 272 2.22 -3.33 -17.61
CA VAL A 272 1.87 -4.37 -16.64
C VAL A 272 1.84 -5.75 -17.30
N CYS A 273 0.82 -6.05 -18.09
CA CYS A 273 0.61 -7.38 -18.67
C CYS A 273 1.63 -7.74 -19.75
N GLY A 274 2.10 -6.77 -20.53
CA GLY A 274 3.16 -6.96 -21.52
C GLY A 274 4.57 -7.01 -20.94
N CYS A 275 4.74 -6.76 -19.64
CA CYS A 275 6.02 -6.86 -18.95
C CYS A 275 6.11 -8.19 -18.20
N GLU A 276 7.03 -9.08 -18.60
CA GLU A 276 7.22 -10.39 -17.95
C GLU A 276 7.93 -10.30 -16.58
N SER A 277 8.53 -9.16 -16.24
CA SER A 277 9.21 -8.95 -14.97
C SER A 277 9.30 -7.47 -14.62
N GLN A 278 9.73 -7.19 -13.38
CA GLN A 278 10.10 -5.83 -12.97
C GLN A 278 11.17 -5.23 -13.91
N THR A 279 12.15 -6.00 -14.36
CA THR A 279 13.15 -5.51 -15.33
C THR A 279 12.50 -5.11 -16.65
N GLY A 280 11.56 -5.89 -17.17
CA GLY A 280 10.80 -5.53 -18.37
C GLY A 280 10.01 -4.22 -18.20
N TYR A 281 9.40 -4.02 -17.03
CA TYR A 281 8.75 -2.76 -16.68
C TYR A 281 9.73 -1.58 -16.66
N LEU A 282 10.90 -1.75 -16.02
CA LEU A 282 11.91 -0.70 -15.93
C LEU A 282 12.46 -0.31 -17.32
N GLU A 283 12.61 -1.26 -18.24
CA GLU A 283 12.97 -0.96 -19.63
C GLU A 283 11.84 -0.21 -20.36
N ALA A 284 10.58 -0.60 -20.16
CA ALA A 284 9.42 0.04 -20.79
C ALA A 284 9.26 1.53 -20.40
N ILE A 285 9.68 1.92 -19.20
CA ILE A 285 9.65 3.32 -18.73
C ILE A 285 10.91 4.13 -19.11
N GLY A 286 11.81 3.55 -19.93
CA GLY A 286 13.03 4.22 -20.43
C GLY A 286 14.34 3.75 -19.79
N GLY A 287 14.32 2.67 -19.03
CA GLY A 287 15.51 1.96 -18.53
C GLY A 287 16.46 2.85 -17.74
N VAL A 288 17.76 2.57 -17.88
CA VAL A 288 18.85 3.23 -17.13
C VAL A 288 18.79 4.76 -17.20
N LYS A 289 18.32 5.35 -18.31
CA LYS A 289 18.19 6.82 -18.46
C LYS A 289 17.17 7.38 -17.47
N THR A 290 16.00 6.74 -17.37
CA THR A 290 14.96 7.14 -16.44
C THR A 290 15.41 6.92 -15.00
N LEU A 291 16.01 5.77 -14.69
CA LEU A 291 16.49 5.46 -13.34
C LEU A 291 17.58 6.44 -12.87
N GLY A 292 18.55 6.73 -13.73
CA GLY A 292 19.61 7.70 -13.45
C GLY A 292 19.09 9.11 -13.21
N ARG A 293 18.07 9.53 -13.98
CA ARG A 293 17.35 10.79 -13.74
C ARG A 293 16.69 10.78 -12.37
N LEU A 294 15.88 9.77 -12.03
CA LEU A 294 15.17 9.73 -10.76
C LEU A 294 16.12 9.69 -9.55
N ALA A 295 17.30 9.08 -9.68
CA ALA A 295 18.33 9.04 -8.64
C ALA A 295 19.15 10.34 -8.53
N SER A 296 19.11 11.23 -9.54
CA SER A 296 19.91 12.47 -9.57
C SER A 296 19.50 13.47 -8.48
N TRP A 297 18.33 13.30 -7.87
CA TRP A 297 17.87 14.12 -6.74
C TRP A 297 18.91 14.21 -5.60
N ARG A 298 19.72 13.17 -5.43
CA ARG A 298 20.80 13.10 -4.43
C ARG A 298 21.94 14.10 -4.67
N GLN A 299 22.04 14.67 -5.87
CA GLN A 299 23.09 15.62 -6.24
C GLN A 299 22.87 17.02 -5.66
N GLY A 300 21.69 17.28 -5.07
CA GLY A 300 21.37 18.53 -4.39
C GLY A 300 19.97 19.03 -4.71
N VAL A 301 19.60 20.14 -4.08
CA VAL A 301 18.26 20.74 -4.20
C VAL A 301 17.93 21.13 -5.64
N GLU A 302 18.89 21.69 -6.38
CA GLU A 302 18.71 22.08 -7.79
C GLU A 302 18.41 20.86 -8.68
N ALA A 303 19.12 19.75 -8.47
CA ALA A 303 18.90 18.52 -9.21
C ALA A 303 17.54 17.88 -8.86
N TRP A 304 17.11 17.97 -7.61
CA TRP A 304 15.77 17.57 -7.19
C TRP A 304 14.68 18.45 -7.83
N GLN A 305 14.83 19.78 -7.83
CA GLN A 305 13.90 20.71 -8.47
C GLN A 305 13.79 20.46 -9.98
N ALA A 306 14.91 20.16 -10.64
CA ALA A 306 14.95 19.87 -12.08
C ALA A 306 14.16 18.61 -12.48
N LEU A 307 13.80 17.73 -11.54
CA LEU A 307 12.93 16.58 -11.82
C LEU A 307 11.48 16.98 -12.06
N TYR A 308 11.07 18.14 -11.55
CA TYR A 308 9.69 18.63 -11.55
C TYR A 308 9.50 19.94 -12.32
N ALA A 309 10.57 20.48 -12.90
CA ALA A 309 10.53 21.56 -13.88
C ALA A 309 10.01 21.04 -15.23
#